data_AF-A0A109KE72-F1
#
_entry.id   AF-A0A109KE72-F1
#
_cell.length_a   1.000
_cell.length_b   1.000
_cell.length_c   1.000
_cell.angle_alpha   90.00
_cell.angle_beta   90.00
_cell.angle_gamma   90.00
#
_symmetry.space_group_name_H-M   'P 1'
#
loop_
_entity.id
_entity.type
_entity.pdbx_description
1 polymer ?
#
loop_
_entity_poly.entity_id
_entity_poly.type
_entity_poly.pdbx_seq_one_letter_code
_entity_poly.pdbx_strand_id
1 'polypeptide(L)'
;MDVIEVEASPNSSGVDNTYSGDATFLYSSKITGNVNLEGVCEILAESGAFSFALTNRGRIFFTDAENLKSQQLNIQHEISEQGLKVTGHNDFLFTNPGNSNTYALLTAFNLILSDKHMFNSAYGFPTESARIFMRPIALRFEGDEAYEFVTPYIRVYVGGIVSIALSSLPGFVDASISTVVHDEVNKSRRNIESVLCEKELHQACTESQLSQMSRAERLRQRKPFELIITSALANPEAIEFLEEQLEVFELVHTDQFTISDLARNLLFVVARTIKLGAVQTKINWYAGRYEDESIGHHWRGKPLIYIQSHSQQKWSASENSALHSQLIKSVMTRSQISNANDFVNPVARDMRQSDDYNNFYSEAVSLLFSSAQVEKFIKGQSHYTFQNLTSDIQVLNEAAEYILIYYSYAGLNLKKCSTAIHVAQLELDILEFEETLLQAHKYGEVAKYIEEVQVGGQLSTTYKQLQKKIETVRKSLELQEKIVSESNMRRLTIIFGIIASATLPPELMQPLLKYLGLISTDESLNKFYSIAASLASVICVLMLAHVAFKIGAQKIKILIRR
;
A
#
# COMPACT_ATOMS: atom_id res chain seq x y z
N MET A 1 53.21 43.25 -24.07
CA MET A 1 52.87 42.20 -23.10
C MET A 1 51.77 42.81 -22.26
N ASP A 2 50.59 42.87 -22.87
CA ASP A 2 49.42 43.55 -22.33
C ASP A 2 48.61 42.50 -21.58
N VAL A 3 48.50 42.67 -20.27
CA VAL A 3 47.55 41.93 -19.46
C VAL A 3 46.38 42.86 -19.25
N ILE A 4 45.36 42.65 -20.06
CA ILE A 4 44.05 43.28 -19.95
C ILE A 4 43.42 42.72 -18.66
N GLU A 5 43.23 43.59 -17.66
CA GLU A 5 42.31 43.34 -16.56
C GLU A 5 40.90 43.21 -17.15
N VAL A 6 40.39 41.98 -17.15
CA VAL A 6 38.99 41.72 -17.43
C VAL A 6 38.21 42.12 -16.18
N GLU A 7 37.53 43.25 -16.26
CA GLU A 7 36.52 43.67 -15.29
C GLU A 7 35.54 42.51 -15.06
N ALA A 8 35.48 42.04 -13.80
CA ALA A 8 34.40 41.20 -13.35
C ALA A 8 33.09 41.96 -13.57
N SER A 9 32.25 41.42 -14.44
CA SER A 9 30.89 41.90 -14.64
C SER A 9 30.18 41.89 -13.28
N PRO A 10 29.42 42.94 -12.93
CA PRO A 10 28.72 42.97 -11.66
C PRO A 10 27.74 41.80 -11.63
N ASN A 11 27.89 40.96 -10.61
CA ASN A 11 26.86 40.03 -10.16
C ASN A 11 25.52 40.74 -10.29
N SER A 12 24.66 40.26 -11.19
CA SER A 12 23.25 40.60 -11.13
C SER A 12 22.82 40.33 -9.71
N SER A 13 22.43 41.38 -9.00
CA SER A 13 21.75 41.31 -7.71
C SER A 13 20.51 40.41 -7.91
N GLY A 14 20.69 39.12 -7.67
CA GLY A 14 19.66 38.12 -7.89
C GLY A 14 18.57 38.36 -6.87
N VAL A 15 17.40 38.78 -7.32
CA VAL A 15 16.20 38.68 -6.49
C VAL A 15 16.01 37.20 -6.23
N ASP A 16 16.19 36.77 -4.98
CA ASP A 16 15.95 35.39 -4.59
C ASP A 16 14.50 35.04 -4.91
N ASN A 17 14.32 33.99 -5.71
CA ASN A 17 13.00 33.58 -6.12
C ASN A 17 12.25 32.92 -4.95
N THR A 18 10.99 33.29 -4.76
CA THR A 18 10.10 32.75 -3.73
C THR A 18 9.00 31.90 -4.34
N TYR A 19 8.52 30.92 -3.58
CA TYR A 19 7.55 29.92 -4.04
C TYR A 19 6.47 29.72 -2.98
N SER A 20 5.21 29.62 -3.42
CA SER A 20 4.07 29.33 -2.55
C SER A 20 3.25 28.17 -3.10
N GLY A 21 2.72 27.34 -2.21
CA GLY A 21 2.01 26.13 -2.60
C GLY A 21 1.77 25.17 -1.44
N ASP A 22 1.50 23.91 -1.79
CA ASP A 22 1.09 22.87 -0.85
C ASP A 22 1.95 21.60 -0.98
N ALA A 23 1.93 20.79 0.07
CA ALA A 23 2.58 19.48 0.09
C ALA A 23 1.61 18.39 0.57
N THR A 24 1.65 17.23 -0.09
CA THR A 24 0.96 16.02 0.37
C THR A 24 1.96 14.87 0.51
N PHE A 25 1.91 14.17 1.64
CA PHE A 25 2.73 12.99 1.87
C PHE A 25 1.90 11.73 1.64
N LEU A 26 2.22 11.01 0.58
CA LEU A 26 1.52 9.80 0.18
C LEU A 26 2.31 8.56 0.63
N TYR A 27 1.68 7.72 1.43
CA TYR A 27 2.24 6.46 1.90
C TYR A 27 1.39 5.28 1.46
N SER A 28 1.99 4.16 1.08
CA SER A 28 1.24 2.99 0.60
C SER A 28 1.84 1.67 1.10
N SER A 29 0.95 0.70 1.34
CA SER A 29 1.29 -0.68 1.71
C SER A 29 0.11 -1.60 1.37
N LYS A 30 0.12 -2.85 1.86
CA LYS A 30 -0.96 -3.81 1.65
C LYS A 30 -1.28 -4.57 2.93
N ILE A 31 -2.58 -4.75 3.18
CA ILE A 31 -3.12 -5.62 4.23
C ILE A 31 -3.44 -7.01 3.66
N THR A 32 -3.54 -8.02 4.53
CA THR A 32 -3.70 -9.42 4.11
C THR A 32 -5.13 -9.69 3.67
N GLY A 33 -5.27 -10.43 2.56
CA GLY A 33 -6.55 -10.92 2.07
C GLY A 33 -7.30 -9.95 1.16
N ASN A 34 -8.41 -10.42 0.59
CA ASN A 34 -9.36 -9.58 -0.13
C ASN A 34 -10.23 -8.83 0.86
N VAL A 35 -10.48 -7.57 0.57
CA VAL A 35 -11.20 -6.66 1.46
C VAL A 35 -12.63 -6.50 0.98
N ASN A 36 -13.60 -6.76 1.85
CA ASN A 36 -14.98 -6.34 1.61
C ASN A 36 -15.07 -4.82 1.82
N LEU A 37 -15.04 -4.05 0.73
CA LEU A 37 -15.01 -2.58 0.82
C LEU A 37 -16.20 -1.99 1.57
N GLU A 38 -17.42 -2.47 1.34
CA GLU A 38 -18.60 -1.94 2.05
C GLU A 38 -18.47 -2.20 3.55
N GLY A 39 -18.15 -3.43 3.95
CA GLY A 39 -17.95 -3.76 5.36
C GLY A 39 -16.82 -2.93 6.02
N VAL A 40 -15.73 -2.66 5.29
CA VAL A 40 -14.66 -1.78 5.79
C VAL A 40 -15.13 -0.34 5.95
N CYS A 41 -15.92 0.18 5.01
CA CYS A 41 -16.49 1.52 5.13
C CYS A 41 -17.42 1.63 6.34
N GLU A 42 -18.28 0.64 6.55
CA GLU A 42 -19.20 0.56 7.68
C GLU A 42 -18.44 0.58 9.01
N ILE A 43 -17.49 -0.35 9.18
CA ILE A 43 -16.72 -0.50 10.43
C ILE A 43 -15.91 0.77 10.75
N LEU A 44 -15.27 1.38 9.75
CA LEU A 44 -14.44 2.58 9.97
C LEU A 44 -15.31 3.78 10.29
N ALA A 45 -16.38 4.02 9.52
CA ALA A 45 -17.27 5.16 9.72
C ALA A 45 -18.06 5.10 11.05
N GLU A 46 -18.39 3.90 11.54
CA GLU A 46 -19.11 3.72 12.81
C GLU A 46 -18.30 4.18 14.04
N SER A 47 -16.97 4.22 13.95
CA SER A 47 -16.09 4.35 15.12
C SER A 47 -15.94 5.75 15.74
N GLY A 48 -16.35 6.79 15.02
CA GLY A 48 -16.05 8.19 15.37
C GLY A 48 -14.60 8.62 15.13
N ALA A 49 -13.63 7.70 14.98
CA ALA A 49 -12.25 8.03 14.63
C ALA A 49 -12.09 8.46 13.15
N PHE A 50 -13.13 8.24 12.35
CA PHE A 50 -13.21 8.59 10.93
C PHE A 50 -14.52 9.35 10.70
N SER A 51 -14.46 10.47 9.96
CA SER A 51 -15.62 11.31 9.69
C SER A 51 -16.65 10.61 8.81
N PHE A 52 -16.19 10.04 7.70
CA PHE A 52 -17.01 9.33 6.73
C PHE A 52 -16.15 8.49 5.80
N ALA A 53 -16.80 7.54 5.11
CA ALA A 53 -16.20 6.81 4.01
C ALA A 53 -17.01 7.02 2.73
N LEU A 54 -16.33 7.14 1.59
CA LEU A 54 -16.94 7.32 0.28
C LEU A 54 -16.33 6.32 -0.71
N THR A 55 -17.18 5.44 -1.23
CA THR A 55 -16.78 4.51 -2.30
C THR A 55 -16.64 5.24 -3.63
N ASN A 56 -15.80 4.74 -4.53
CA ASN A 56 -15.68 5.26 -5.89
C ASN A 56 -16.97 5.11 -6.73
N ARG A 57 -17.94 4.31 -6.25
CA ARG A 57 -19.30 4.19 -6.80
C ARG A 57 -20.28 5.25 -6.26
N GLY A 58 -19.83 6.13 -5.37
CA GLY A 58 -20.65 7.23 -4.83
C GLY A 58 -21.52 6.87 -3.63
N ARG A 59 -21.29 5.73 -2.97
CA ARG A 59 -21.94 5.39 -1.71
C ARG A 59 -21.16 5.97 -0.53
N ILE A 60 -21.81 6.82 0.26
CA ILE A 60 -21.27 7.46 1.47
C ILE A 60 -21.73 6.71 2.73
N PHE A 61 -20.84 6.58 3.71
CA PHE A 61 -21.08 5.98 5.02
C PHE A 61 -20.65 6.96 6.11
N PHE A 62 -21.53 7.23 7.06
CA PHE A 62 -21.31 8.22 8.13
C PHE A 62 -22.21 7.90 9.32
N THR A 63 -21.96 8.53 10.47
CA THR A 63 -22.80 8.39 11.67
C THR A 63 -23.78 9.55 11.80
N ASP A 64 -24.97 9.24 12.31
CA ASP A 64 -25.97 10.22 12.75
C ASP A 64 -26.49 9.78 14.12
N ALA A 65 -26.24 10.59 15.15
CA ALA A 65 -26.57 10.29 16.54
C ALA A 65 -26.17 8.85 16.93
N GLU A 66 -24.90 8.49 16.69
CA GLU A 66 -24.29 7.17 16.94
C GLU A 66 -24.80 6.01 16.06
N ASN A 67 -25.76 6.24 15.16
CA ASN A 67 -26.23 5.22 14.24
C ASN A 67 -25.51 5.34 12.90
N LEU A 68 -24.97 4.23 12.41
CA LEU A 68 -24.39 4.16 11.07
C LEU A 68 -25.48 4.36 10.00
N LYS A 69 -25.24 5.30 9.10
CA LYS A 69 -26.05 5.57 7.91
C LYS A 69 -25.22 5.32 6.66
N SER A 70 -25.93 4.89 5.62
CA SER A 70 -25.36 4.69 4.28
C SER A 70 -26.32 5.26 3.24
N GLN A 71 -25.78 6.06 2.32
CA GLN A 71 -26.57 6.74 1.29
C GLN A 71 -25.86 6.64 -0.06
N GLN A 72 -26.63 6.36 -1.12
CA GLN A 72 -26.13 6.45 -2.48
C GLN A 72 -26.26 7.90 -2.96
N LEU A 73 -25.12 8.54 -3.25
CA LEU A 73 -25.11 9.86 -3.85
C LEU A 73 -25.46 9.75 -5.33
N ASN A 74 -26.20 10.73 -5.83
CA ASN A 74 -26.46 10.87 -7.27
C ASN A 74 -25.36 11.77 -7.86
N ILE A 75 -24.40 11.11 -8.51
CA ILE A 75 -23.22 11.71 -9.13
C ILE A 75 -23.45 11.75 -10.64
N GLN A 76 -23.53 12.96 -11.19
CA GLN A 76 -23.71 13.20 -12.62
C GLN A 76 -22.47 13.92 -13.15
N HIS A 77 -21.84 13.33 -14.16
CA HIS A 77 -20.73 13.96 -14.86
C HIS A 77 -21.27 14.81 -16.01
N GLU A 78 -20.60 15.92 -16.28
CA GLU A 78 -20.81 16.66 -17.52
C GLU A 78 -20.38 15.82 -18.74
N ILE A 79 -20.89 16.15 -19.93
CA ILE A 79 -20.55 15.44 -21.18
C ILE A 79 -19.04 15.52 -21.47
N SER A 80 -18.41 16.65 -21.10
CA SER A 80 -16.96 16.83 -21.20
C SER A 80 -16.18 15.99 -20.18
N GLU A 81 -16.85 15.44 -19.17
CA GLU A 81 -16.28 14.78 -17.99
C GLU A 81 -15.30 15.65 -17.18
N GLN A 82 -15.34 16.97 -17.39
CA GLN A 82 -14.55 17.96 -16.65
C GLN A 82 -15.31 18.57 -15.47
N GLY A 83 -16.61 18.29 -15.37
CA GLY A 83 -17.49 18.78 -14.30
C GLY A 83 -18.21 17.63 -13.59
N LEU A 84 -18.49 17.86 -12.30
CA LEU A 84 -19.21 16.94 -11.43
C LEU A 84 -20.38 17.67 -10.77
N LYS A 85 -21.58 17.11 -10.89
CA LYS A 85 -22.75 17.51 -10.08
C LYS A 85 -23.13 16.39 -9.13
N VAL A 86 -23.04 16.66 -7.84
CA VAL A 86 -23.38 15.69 -6.79
C VAL A 86 -24.63 16.15 -6.03
N THR A 87 -25.60 15.25 -5.87
CA THR A 87 -26.81 15.48 -5.07
C THR A 87 -27.04 14.34 -4.08
N GLY A 88 -27.81 14.60 -3.02
CA GLY A 88 -28.05 13.62 -1.95
C GLY A 88 -27.00 13.62 -0.84
N HIS A 89 -26.15 14.65 -0.73
CA HIS A 89 -25.17 14.79 0.35
C HIS A 89 -25.66 15.69 1.51
N ASN A 90 -26.85 16.27 1.40
CA ASN A 90 -27.39 17.21 2.38
C ASN A 90 -27.63 16.56 3.75
N ASP A 91 -28.07 15.29 3.77
CA ASP A 91 -28.30 14.57 5.02
C ASP A 91 -26.99 14.44 5.81
N PHE A 92 -25.89 14.11 5.13
CA PHE A 92 -24.55 14.07 5.75
C PHE A 92 -24.13 15.45 6.31
N LEU A 93 -24.26 16.52 5.52
CA LEU A 93 -23.88 17.86 5.98
C LEU A 93 -24.74 18.37 7.14
N PHE A 94 -26.01 17.95 7.19
CA PHE A 94 -26.92 18.29 8.27
C PHE A 94 -26.57 17.55 9.57
N THR A 95 -26.24 16.26 9.49
CA THR A 95 -25.91 15.44 10.68
C THR A 95 -24.48 15.63 11.16
N ASN A 96 -23.56 16.00 10.26
CA ASN A 96 -22.14 16.21 10.53
C ASN A 96 -21.72 17.65 10.17
N PRO A 97 -22.30 18.68 10.82
CA PRO A 97 -21.95 20.06 10.55
C PRO A 97 -20.48 20.31 10.90
N GLY A 98 -19.84 21.24 10.18
CA GLY A 98 -18.45 21.63 10.43
C GLY A 98 -17.69 21.92 9.15
N ASN A 99 -16.76 22.88 9.23
CA ASN A 99 -15.94 23.29 8.09
C ASN A 99 -14.96 22.18 7.69
N SER A 100 -14.47 21.39 8.65
CA SER A 100 -13.59 20.24 8.38
C SER A 100 -14.30 19.12 7.61
N ASN A 101 -15.54 18.77 7.98
CA ASN A 101 -16.33 17.75 7.25
C ASN A 101 -16.70 18.24 5.85
N THR A 102 -17.06 19.52 5.72
CA THR A 102 -17.34 20.15 4.42
C THR A 102 -16.10 20.14 3.52
N TYR A 103 -14.94 20.52 4.06
CA TYR A 103 -13.67 20.51 3.35
C TYR A 103 -13.28 19.09 2.90
N ALA A 104 -13.41 18.10 3.79
CA ALA A 104 -13.13 16.71 3.47
C ALA A 104 -14.08 16.17 2.37
N LEU A 105 -15.37 16.52 2.42
CA LEU A 105 -16.34 16.12 1.39
C LEU A 105 -16.02 16.74 0.03
N LEU A 106 -15.68 18.04 -0.02
CA LEU A 106 -15.25 18.69 -1.26
C LEU A 106 -13.99 18.05 -1.84
N THR A 107 -13.02 17.73 -0.97
CA THR A 107 -11.81 16.99 -1.36
C THR A 107 -12.17 15.62 -1.95
N ALA A 108 -13.11 14.91 -1.33
CA ALA A 108 -13.59 13.61 -1.81
C ALA A 108 -14.23 13.72 -3.21
N PHE A 109 -15.02 14.76 -3.46
CA PHE A 109 -15.63 15.00 -4.77
C PHE A 109 -14.60 15.36 -5.84
N ASN A 110 -13.60 16.19 -5.50
CA ASN A 110 -12.50 16.49 -6.42
C ASN A 110 -11.74 15.22 -6.79
N LEU A 111 -11.42 14.36 -5.83
CA LEU A 111 -10.73 13.10 -6.09
C LEU A 111 -11.56 12.12 -6.94
N ILE A 112 -12.88 12.06 -6.75
CA ILE A 112 -13.78 11.26 -7.61
C ILE A 112 -13.81 11.81 -9.04
N LEU A 113 -13.91 13.14 -9.19
CA LEU A 113 -13.84 13.78 -10.49
C LEU A 113 -12.51 13.46 -11.17
N SER A 114 -11.39 13.59 -10.46
CA SER A 114 -10.05 13.28 -10.96
C SER A 114 -9.88 11.81 -11.36
N ASP A 115 -10.39 10.85 -10.58
CA ASP A 115 -10.36 9.42 -10.97
C ASP A 115 -11.06 9.19 -12.31
N LYS A 116 -12.21 9.84 -12.54
CA LYS A 116 -12.99 9.73 -13.79
C LYS A 116 -12.38 10.52 -14.94
N HIS A 117 -11.78 11.67 -14.65
CA HIS A 117 -11.12 12.52 -15.61
C HIS A 117 -9.85 11.84 -16.15
N MET A 118 -9.03 11.26 -15.26
CA MET A 118 -7.73 10.68 -15.62
C MET A 118 -7.83 9.27 -16.21
N PHE A 119 -8.74 8.43 -15.71
CA PHE A 119 -8.76 7.02 -16.04
C PHE A 119 -10.05 6.55 -16.70
N ASN A 120 -9.90 5.62 -17.64
CA ASN A 120 -11.01 4.91 -18.23
C ASN A 120 -11.42 3.71 -17.35
N SER A 121 -12.31 3.98 -16.40
CA SER A 121 -12.82 2.96 -15.48
C SER A 121 -13.57 1.78 -16.12
N ALA A 122 -13.88 1.83 -17.42
CA ALA A 122 -14.55 0.72 -18.13
C ALA A 122 -13.71 -0.57 -18.15
N TYR A 123 -12.38 -0.46 -18.00
CA TYR A 123 -11.43 -1.56 -18.06
C TYR A 123 -10.88 -1.98 -16.69
N GLY A 124 -11.57 -1.59 -15.62
CA GLY A 124 -11.23 -2.06 -14.26
C GLY A 124 -10.07 -1.34 -13.57
N PHE A 125 -9.51 -0.29 -14.18
CA PHE A 125 -8.48 0.55 -13.56
C PHE A 125 -8.91 2.04 -13.47
N PRO A 126 -8.69 2.72 -12.34
CA PRO A 126 -8.22 2.16 -11.06
C PRO A 126 -9.24 1.18 -10.50
N THR A 127 -8.74 0.14 -9.83
CA THR A 127 -9.56 -0.88 -9.19
C THR A 127 -10.55 -0.26 -8.21
N GLU A 128 -11.65 -0.95 -7.97
CA GLU A 128 -12.62 -0.56 -6.94
C GLU A 128 -11.95 -0.22 -5.61
N SER A 129 -12.38 0.91 -5.06
CA SER A 129 -11.77 1.48 -3.86
C SER A 129 -12.75 2.36 -3.10
N ALA A 130 -12.45 2.58 -1.83
CA ALA A 130 -13.11 3.55 -0.99
C ALA A 130 -12.07 4.50 -0.37
N ARG A 131 -12.45 5.77 -0.21
CA ARG A 131 -11.68 6.75 0.53
C ARG A 131 -12.36 7.02 1.87
N ILE A 132 -11.62 6.87 2.94
CA ILE A 132 -12.06 7.10 4.31
C ILE A 132 -11.39 8.38 4.79
N PHE A 133 -12.19 9.36 5.17
CA PHE A 133 -11.73 10.68 5.60
C PHE A 133 -11.74 10.76 7.12
N MET A 134 -10.75 11.46 7.66
CA MET A 134 -10.65 11.71 9.09
C MET A 134 -10.67 13.21 9.35
N ARG A 135 -10.91 13.57 10.61
CA ARG A 135 -10.85 14.96 11.07
C ARG A 135 -9.39 15.44 11.02
N PRO A 136 -9.16 16.77 10.89
CA PRO A 136 -7.81 17.31 10.81
C PRO A 136 -6.95 16.92 12.02
N ILE A 137 -5.67 16.68 11.77
CA ILE A 137 -4.65 16.43 12.79
C ILE A 137 -3.72 17.65 12.81
N ALA A 138 -3.47 18.23 13.98
CA ALA A 138 -2.52 19.33 14.12
C ALA A 138 -1.13 18.77 14.50
N LEU A 139 -0.09 19.20 13.79
CA LEU A 139 1.29 18.76 13.98
C LEU A 139 2.16 19.97 14.31
N ARG A 140 3.02 19.85 15.32
CA ARG A 140 4.12 20.81 15.54
C ARG A 140 5.45 20.12 15.31
N PHE A 141 6.22 20.61 14.36
CA PHE A 141 7.55 20.09 14.06
C PHE A 141 8.61 20.75 14.93
N GLU A 142 9.74 20.06 15.10
CA GLU A 142 10.90 20.61 15.80
C GLU A 142 11.37 21.91 15.14
N GLY A 143 11.46 22.96 15.96
CA GLY A 143 11.83 24.31 15.55
C GLY A 143 10.67 25.21 15.09
N ASP A 144 9.45 24.68 14.97
CA ASP A 144 8.27 25.45 14.56
C ASP A 144 7.48 25.92 15.79
N GLU A 145 7.10 27.19 15.82
CA GLU A 145 6.29 27.74 16.93
C GLU A 145 4.79 27.39 16.79
N ALA A 146 4.30 27.29 15.56
CA ALA A 146 2.89 27.10 15.24
C ALA A 146 2.56 25.65 14.86
N TYR A 147 1.31 25.27 15.06
CA TYR A 147 0.77 24.01 14.54
C TYR A 147 0.45 24.14 13.05
N GLU A 148 0.80 23.11 12.29
CA GLU A 148 0.39 22.88 10.92
C GLU A 148 -0.76 21.85 10.91
N PHE A 149 -1.82 22.09 10.14
CA PHE A 149 -2.89 21.10 10.00
C PHE A 149 -2.60 20.14 8.88
N VAL A 150 -2.94 18.87 9.11
CA VAL A 150 -2.96 17.84 8.10
C VAL A 150 -4.36 17.27 8.00
N THR A 151 -4.85 17.10 6.77
CA THR A 151 -6.15 16.48 6.47
C THR A 151 -5.96 15.06 5.94
N PRO A 152 -5.94 14.05 6.82
CA PRO A 152 -5.68 12.68 6.40
C PRO A 152 -6.88 12.07 5.69
N TYR A 153 -6.60 11.30 4.65
CA TYR A 153 -7.54 10.31 4.15
C TYR A 153 -6.83 9.03 3.74
N ILE A 154 -7.60 7.94 3.74
CA ILE A 154 -7.10 6.58 3.51
C ILE A 154 -7.87 6.00 2.34
N ARG A 155 -7.17 5.60 1.27
CA ARG A 155 -7.74 4.87 0.15
C ARG A 155 -7.50 3.38 0.34
N VAL A 156 -8.56 2.59 0.38
CA VAL A 156 -8.52 1.12 0.47
C VAL A 156 -9.05 0.53 -0.83
N TYR A 157 -8.27 -0.37 -1.44
CA TYR A 157 -8.66 -1.08 -2.67
C TYR A 157 -9.18 -2.50 -2.34
N VAL A 158 -10.04 -3.07 -3.20
CA VAL A 158 -10.58 -4.45 -3.01
C VAL A 158 -9.46 -5.49 -2.79
N GLY A 159 -8.33 -5.33 -3.47
CA GLY A 159 -7.16 -6.20 -3.36
C GLY A 159 -6.31 -6.02 -2.09
N GLY A 160 -6.76 -5.21 -1.12
CA GLY A 160 -6.09 -4.96 0.16
C GLY A 160 -4.94 -3.97 0.10
N ILE A 161 -4.68 -3.33 -1.03
CA ILE A 161 -3.73 -2.21 -1.08
C ILE A 161 -4.35 -1.03 -0.33
N VAL A 162 -3.55 -0.34 0.46
CA VAL A 162 -3.97 0.82 1.25
C VAL A 162 -2.99 1.96 0.99
N SER A 163 -3.52 3.14 0.71
CA SER A 163 -2.77 4.38 0.58
C SER A 163 -3.27 5.41 1.61
N ILE A 164 -2.36 6.15 2.23
CA ILE A 164 -2.65 7.21 3.19
C ILE A 164 -2.07 8.49 2.63
N ALA A 165 -2.91 9.50 2.46
CA ALA A 165 -2.50 10.83 2.05
C ALA A 165 -2.61 11.77 3.24
N LEU A 166 -1.53 12.51 3.49
CA LEU A 166 -1.41 13.51 4.53
C LEU A 166 -1.19 14.87 3.85
N SER A 167 -2.27 15.60 3.60
CA SER A 167 -2.25 16.90 2.92
C SER A 167 -2.15 18.05 3.92
N SER A 168 -1.13 18.88 3.73
CA SER A 168 -0.75 20.01 4.59
C SER A 168 -1.62 21.24 4.36
N LEU A 169 -1.98 21.98 5.41
CA LEU A 169 -2.77 23.22 5.36
C LEU A 169 -2.27 24.24 6.41
N PRO A 170 -2.15 25.55 6.08
CA PRO A 170 -2.52 26.21 4.81
C PRO A 170 -1.43 26.16 3.71
N GLY A 171 -0.47 25.25 3.79
CA GLY A 171 0.65 25.16 2.85
C GLY A 171 1.80 26.10 3.22
N PHE A 172 2.73 26.32 2.27
CA PHE A 172 3.88 27.21 2.42
C PHE A 172 3.73 28.47 1.56
N VAL A 173 4.23 29.60 2.07
CA VAL A 173 4.10 30.92 1.43
C VAL A 173 5.47 31.58 1.34
N ASP A 174 5.77 32.16 0.19
CA ASP A 174 6.99 32.91 -0.12
C ASP A 174 8.29 32.20 0.32
N ALA A 175 8.31 30.88 0.18
CA ALA A 175 9.42 30.03 0.60
C ALA A 175 10.59 30.11 -0.38
N SER A 176 11.82 30.10 0.16
CA SER A 176 13.05 29.97 -0.64
C SER A 176 13.23 28.53 -1.15
N ILE A 177 14.15 28.31 -2.10
CA ILE A 177 14.49 26.94 -2.57
C ILE A 177 14.93 26.05 -1.40
N SER A 178 15.73 26.57 -0.47
CA SER A 178 16.19 25.82 0.71
C SER A 178 15.04 25.44 1.62
N THR A 179 14.11 26.36 1.86
CA THR A 179 12.91 26.13 2.67
C THR A 179 12.03 25.06 2.03
N VAL A 180 11.72 25.18 0.74
CA VAL A 180 10.92 24.16 0.02
C VAL A 180 11.59 22.77 0.10
N VAL A 181 12.91 22.68 -0.07
CA VAL A 181 13.60 21.38 -0.06
C VAL A 181 13.72 20.80 1.35
N HIS A 182 14.04 21.61 2.36
CA HIS A 182 14.24 21.15 3.73
C HIS A 182 12.90 20.90 4.43
N ASP A 183 12.01 21.89 4.40
CA ASP A 183 10.81 21.94 5.21
C ASP A 183 9.64 21.23 4.55
N GLU A 184 9.55 21.19 3.21
CA GLU A 184 8.42 20.58 2.50
C GLU A 184 8.78 19.22 1.88
N VAL A 185 9.78 19.17 1.00
CA VAL A 185 10.20 17.92 0.33
C VAL A 185 10.75 16.90 1.32
N ASN A 186 11.48 17.36 2.33
CA ASN A 186 12.09 16.51 3.35
C ASN A 186 11.40 16.59 4.70
N LYS A 187 10.16 17.13 4.77
CA LYS A 187 9.36 17.20 6.01
C LYS A 187 9.28 15.87 6.75
N SER A 188 9.21 14.76 6.00
CA SER A 188 9.17 13.40 6.56
C SER A 188 10.42 13.01 7.39
N ARG A 189 11.50 13.80 7.33
CA ARG A 189 12.74 13.61 8.11
C ARG A 189 12.79 14.49 9.35
N ARG A 190 11.90 15.48 9.46
CA ARG A 190 11.80 16.35 10.64
C ARG A 190 11.10 15.60 11.77
N ASN A 191 11.52 15.87 13.00
CA ASN A 191 10.85 15.35 14.18
C ASN A 191 9.56 16.14 14.42
N ILE A 192 8.53 15.45 14.91
CA ILE A 192 7.27 16.02 15.35
C ILE A 192 7.29 16.04 16.87
N GLU A 193 7.17 17.22 17.45
CA GLU A 193 7.18 17.42 18.90
C GLU A 193 5.80 17.21 19.52
N SER A 194 4.73 17.49 18.77
CA SER A 194 3.36 17.37 19.25
C SER A 194 2.42 16.97 18.11
N VAL A 195 1.47 16.09 18.42
CA VAL A 195 0.41 15.62 17.52
C VAL A 195 -0.90 15.73 18.26
N LEU A 196 -1.78 16.62 17.80
CA LEU A 196 -3.11 16.80 18.37
C LEU A 196 -4.16 16.21 17.44
N CYS A 197 -5.05 15.39 18.00
CA CYS A 197 -6.11 14.75 17.26
C CYS A 197 -7.37 14.55 18.10
N GLU A 198 -8.49 14.20 17.48
CA GLU A 198 -9.72 13.91 18.21
C GLU A 198 -9.60 12.69 19.13
N LYS A 199 -10.47 12.65 20.13
CA LYS A 199 -10.44 11.67 21.22
C LYS A 199 -10.47 10.22 20.73
N GLU A 200 -11.36 9.91 19.81
CA GLU A 200 -11.57 8.56 19.27
C GLU A 200 -10.33 8.09 18.51
N LEU A 201 -9.70 8.99 17.76
CA LEU A 201 -8.45 8.71 17.06
C LEU A 201 -7.29 8.55 18.04
N HIS A 202 -7.17 9.42 19.05
CA HIS A 202 -6.18 9.28 20.11
C HIS A 202 -6.26 7.89 20.75
N GLN A 203 -7.47 7.49 21.14
CA GLN A 203 -7.73 6.19 21.77
C GLN A 203 -7.41 5.01 20.84
N ALA A 204 -7.83 5.08 19.57
CA ALA A 204 -7.57 4.04 18.58
C ALA A 204 -6.07 3.86 18.29
N CYS A 205 -5.34 4.97 18.15
CA CYS A 205 -3.90 4.98 17.95
C CYS A 205 -3.16 4.38 19.15
N THR A 206 -3.51 4.82 20.37
CA THR A 206 -2.86 4.33 21.59
C THR A 206 -3.10 2.83 21.81
N GLU A 207 -4.34 2.37 21.66
CA GLU A 207 -4.62 0.93 21.75
C GLU A 207 -3.97 0.14 20.60
N SER A 208 -3.84 0.71 19.40
CA SER A 208 -3.08 0.08 18.30
C SER A 208 -1.60 -0.09 18.63
N GLN A 209 -0.95 0.92 19.22
CA GLN A 209 0.44 0.84 19.65
C GLN A 209 0.62 -0.19 20.77
N LEU A 210 -0.20 -0.13 21.82
CA LEU A 210 -0.19 -1.12 22.90
C LEU A 210 -0.49 -2.52 22.36
N SER A 211 -1.25 -2.63 21.27
CA SER A 211 -1.62 -3.92 20.68
C SER A 211 -0.40 -4.76 20.28
N GLN A 212 0.71 -4.10 19.93
CA GLN A 212 1.96 -4.71 19.51
C GLN A 212 2.78 -5.28 20.67
N MET A 213 2.42 -4.96 21.91
CA MET A 213 3.06 -5.50 23.12
C MET A 213 2.43 -6.84 23.51
N SER A 214 3.24 -7.72 24.08
CA SER A 214 2.76 -8.93 24.73
C SER A 214 1.90 -8.59 25.97
N ARG A 215 1.04 -9.53 26.37
CA ARG A 215 0.19 -9.36 27.56
C ARG A 215 1.01 -9.01 28.82
N ALA A 216 2.18 -9.61 28.99
CA ALA A 216 3.03 -9.36 30.15
C ALA A 216 3.60 -7.93 30.16
N GLU A 217 4.02 -7.42 29.00
CA GLU A 217 4.53 -6.06 28.85
C GLU A 217 3.44 -5.02 29.11
N ARG A 218 2.23 -5.22 28.56
CA ARG A 218 1.08 -4.34 28.81
C ARG A 218 0.77 -4.22 30.29
N LEU A 219 0.72 -5.36 31.01
CA LEU A 219 0.45 -5.36 32.44
C LEU A 219 1.56 -4.68 33.25
N ARG A 220 2.82 -4.86 32.86
CA ARG A 220 3.98 -4.22 33.51
C ARG A 220 3.97 -2.70 33.32
N GLN A 221 3.55 -2.22 32.14
CA GLN A 221 3.58 -0.81 31.77
C GLN A 221 2.22 -0.11 31.95
N ARG A 222 1.20 -0.82 32.46
CA ARG A 222 -0.17 -0.33 32.59
C ARG A 222 -0.27 1.01 33.33
N LYS A 223 0.30 1.11 34.53
CA LYS A 223 0.20 2.32 35.36
C LYS A 223 0.80 3.55 34.66
N PRO A 224 2.04 3.51 34.11
CA PRO A 224 2.57 4.61 33.30
C PRO A 224 1.65 5.04 32.16
N PHE A 225 1.14 4.09 31.35
CA PHE A 225 0.29 4.42 30.22
C PHE A 225 -1.08 4.95 30.65
N GLU A 226 -1.71 4.39 31.69
CA GLU A 226 -2.97 4.94 32.23
C GLU A 226 -2.80 6.38 32.70
N LEU A 227 -1.67 6.72 33.34
CA LEU A 227 -1.36 8.10 33.73
C LEU A 227 -1.21 9.03 32.53
N ILE A 228 -0.44 8.62 31.52
CA ILE A 228 -0.22 9.41 30.29
C ILE A 228 -1.56 9.66 29.58
N ILE A 229 -2.36 8.61 29.40
CA ILE A 229 -3.64 8.68 28.67
C ILE A 229 -4.66 9.52 29.44
N THR A 230 -4.75 9.32 30.77
CA THR A 230 -5.66 10.12 31.59
C THR A 230 -5.23 11.58 31.60
N SER A 231 -3.92 11.87 31.64
CA SER A 231 -3.39 13.23 31.60
C SER A 231 -3.68 13.92 30.27
N ALA A 232 -3.53 13.22 29.14
CA ALA A 232 -3.86 13.75 27.82
C ALA A 232 -5.37 14.02 27.70
N LEU A 233 -6.21 13.07 28.11
CA LEU A 233 -7.67 13.20 28.04
C LEU A 233 -8.26 14.21 29.03
N ALA A 234 -7.54 14.56 30.10
CA ALA A 234 -7.98 15.55 31.08
C ALA A 234 -7.71 17.01 30.65
N ASN A 235 -6.84 17.23 29.67
CA ASN A 235 -6.44 18.55 29.22
C ASN A 235 -6.65 18.68 27.70
N PRO A 236 -7.91 18.75 27.23
CA PRO A 236 -8.18 19.02 25.83
C PRO A 236 -7.70 20.42 25.44
N GLU A 237 -7.17 20.54 24.22
CA GLU A 237 -6.87 21.82 23.59
C GLU A 237 -7.98 22.18 22.60
N ALA A 238 -8.36 23.46 22.54
CA ALA A 238 -9.27 23.98 21.54
C ALA A 238 -8.44 24.64 20.43
N ILE A 239 -8.56 24.13 19.21
CA ILE A 239 -7.81 24.62 18.06
C ILE A 239 -8.78 24.99 16.95
N GLU A 240 -8.55 26.16 16.34
CA GLU A 240 -9.38 26.68 15.26
C GLU A 240 -8.94 26.14 13.91
N PHE A 241 -9.81 25.37 13.26
CA PHE A 241 -9.65 24.95 11.87
C PHE A 241 -10.64 25.72 10.99
N LEU A 242 -10.13 26.60 10.14
CA LEU A 242 -10.92 27.57 9.36
C LEU A 242 -11.75 28.49 10.28
N GLU A 243 -12.97 28.08 10.63
CA GLU A 243 -13.86 28.78 11.58
C GLU A 243 -14.57 27.78 12.53
N GLU A 244 -14.11 26.53 12.54
CA GLU A 244 -14.59 25.47 13.41
C GLU A 244 -13.63 25.32 14.58
N GLN A 245 -14.15 25.32 15.81
CA GLN A 245 -13.37 25.01 17.01
C GLN A 245 -13.35 23.49 17.21
N LEU A 246 -12.17 22.89 17.09
CA LEU A 246 -11.95 21.45 17.30
C LEU A 246 -11.41 21.22 18.70
N GLU A 247 -12.01 20.26 19.41
CA GLU A 247 -11.48 19.74 20.67
C GLU A 247 -10.50 18.61 20.38
N VAL A 248 -9.21 18.80 20.71
CA VAL A 248 -8.12 17.90 20.34
C VAL A 248 -7.27 17.50 21.54
N PHE A 249 -6.59 16.36 21.42
CA PHE A 249 -5.85 15.69 22.48
C PHE A 249 -4.46 15.28 22.00
N GLU A 250 -3.48 15.44 22.88
CA GLU A 250 -2.08 15.08 22.62
C GLU A 250 -1.90 13.56 22.47
N LEU A 251 -1.32 13.15 21.34
CA LEU A 251 -1.04 11.76 21.00
C LEU A 251 0.43 11.37 21.22
N VAL A 252 1.40 12.28 21.13
CA VAL A 252 2.82 11.89 21.15
C VAL A 252 3.23 11.45 22.56
N HIS A 253 3.91 10.31 22.62
CA HIS A 253 4.43 9.71 23.86
C HIS A 253 5.94 9.38 23.76
N THR A 254 6.65 9.94 22.78
CA THR A 254 8.04 9.61 22.46
C THR A 254 8.84 10.81 21.97
N ASP A 255 10.16 10.77 22.19
CA ASP A 255 11.10 11.85 21.83
C ASP A 255 11.38 11.93 20.32
N GLN A 256 11.11 10.85 19.56
CA GLN A 256 11.31 10.80 18.11
C GLN A 256 10.07 10.26 17.41
N PHE A 257 9.38 11.13 16.65
CA PHE A 257 8.18 10.80 15.91
C PHE A 257 8.16 11.54 14.58
N THR A 258 7.93 10.83 13.47
CA THR A 258 7.92 11.44 12.13
C THR A 258 6.55 11.30 11.45
N ILE A 259 6.34 12.02 10.35
CA ILE A 259 5.15 11.85 9.48
C ILE A 259 5.02 10.38 9.03
N SER A 260 6.15 9.70 8.79
CA SER A 260 6.15 8.29 8.40
C SER A 260 5.65 7.39 9.53
N ASP A 261 5.95 7.72 10.79
CA ASP A 261 5.44 6.99 11.95
C ASP A 261 3.95 7.23 12.17
N LEU A 262 3.48 8.47 11.96
CA LEU A 262 2.05 8.80 11.96
C LEU A 262 1.30 7.98 10.90
N ALA A 263 1.77 8.01 9.65
CA ALA A 263 1.18 7.24 8.57
C ALA A 263 1.18 5.73 8.88
N ARG A 264 2.28 5.21 9.45
CA ARG A 264 2.37 3.80 9.86
C ARG A 264 1.36 3.46 10.96
N ASN A 265 1.21 4.33 11.96
CA ASN A 265 0.21 4.14 13.03
C ASN A 265 -1.21 4.12 12.49
N LEU A 266 -1.56 5.05 11.59
CA LEU A 266 -2.85 5.08 10.91
C LEU A 266 -3.10 3.82 10.10
N LEU A 267 -2.09 3.32 9.36
CA LEU A 267 -2.19 2.05 8.64
C LEU A 267 -2.46 0.88 9.59
N PHE A 268 -1.76 0.82 10.72
CA PHE A 268 -1.98 -0.21 11.73
C PHE A 268 -3.38 -0.15 12.33
N VAL A 269 -3.91 1.05 12.60
CA VAL A 269 -5.29 1.24 13.07
C VAL A 269 -6.27 0.65 12.05
N VAL A 270 -6.14 0.99 10.76
CA VAL A 270 -7.02 0.48 9.70
C VAL A 270 -6.93 -1.04 9.56
N ALA A 271 -5.72 -1.58 9.44
CA ALA A 271 -5.56 -3.01 9.22
C ALA A 271 -6.05 -3.85 10.41
N ARG A 272 -5.76 -3.40 11.63
CA ARG A 272 -6.27 -4.05 12.84
C ARG A 272 -7.78 -3.97 12.94
N THR A 273 -8.36 -2.84 12.56
CA THR A 273 -9.80 -2.65 12.48
C THR A 273 -10.43 -3.66 11.52
N ILE A 274 -9.87 -3.80 10.32
CA ILE A 274 -10.36 -4.74 9.29
C ILE A 274 -10.26 -6.19 9.79
N LYS A 275 -9.16 -6.56 10.46
CA LYS A 275 -8.97 -7.92 10.99
C LYS A 275 -9.87 -8.25 12.18
N LEU A 276 -10.17 -7.27 13.05
CA LEU A 276 -11.01 -7.47 14.24
C LEU A 276 -12.51 -7.22 13.98
N GLY A 277 -12.86 -6.54 12.89
CA GLY A 277 -14.23 -6.17 12.56
C GLY A 277 -14.76 -4.96 13.35
N ALA A 278 -13.91 -4.23 14.06
CA ALA A 278 -14.29 -3.06 14.86
C ALA A 278 -13.06 -2.20 15.19
N VAL A 279 -13.21 -0.87 15.16
CA VAL A 279 -12.19 0.05 15.66
C VAL A 279 -12.10 -0.06 17.17
N GLN A 280 -10.90 -0.32 17.68
CA GLN A 280 -10.68 -0.52 19.11
C GLN A 280 -10.27 0.79 19.78
N THR A 281 -11.22 1.46 20.44
CA THR A 281 -10.97 2.68 21.22
C THR A 281 -10.80 2.41 22.72
N LYS A 282 -11.09 1.18 23.18
CA LYS A 282 -10.90 0.78 24.57
C LYS A 282 -9.64 -0.06 24.71
N ILE A 283 -8.78 0.32 25.66
CA ILE A 283 -7.52 -0.38 25.87
C ILE A 283 -7.77 -1.74 26.49
N ASN A 284 -7.34 -2.80 25.80
CA ASN A 284 -7.47 -4.16 26.32
C ASN A 284 -6.15 -4.62 26.94
N TRP A 285 -5.99 -4.38 28.24
CA TRP A 285 -4.79 -4.74 29.01
C TRP A 285 -4.51 -6.24 29.06
N TYR A 286 -5.50 -7.09 28.79
CA TYR A 286 -5.38 -8.55 28.86
C TYR A 286 -5.28 -9.22 27.49
N ALA A 287 -5.39 -8.46 26.40
CA ALA A 287 -5.26 -8.99 25.05
C ALA A 287 -3.84 -9.49 24.78
N GLY A 288 -3.76 -10.51 23.91
CA GLY A 288 -2.51 -10.98 23.35
C GLY A 288 -1.91 -9.97 22.37
N ARG A 289 -0.66 -10.22 22.00
CA ARG A 289 0.05 -9.44 20.98
C ARG A 289 -0.69 -9.55 19.65
N TYR A 290 -0.98 -8.41 19.04
CA TYR A 290 -1.42 -8.33 17.66
C TYR A 290 -0.19 -8.18 16.77
N GLU A 291 0.02 -9.15 15.88
CA GLU A 291 0.93 -9.03 14.76
C GLU A 291 0.12 -9.20 13.47
N ASP A 292 0.26 -8.24 12.58
CA ASP A 292 -0.17 -8.39 11.20
C ASP A 292 1.05 -8.76 10.37
N GLU A 293 1.04 -9.96 9.79
CA GLU A 293 2.16 -10.42 8.99
C GLU A 293 2.30 -9.63 7.68
N SER A 294 1.23 -9.00 7.16
CA SER A 294 1.28 -8.32 5.85
C SER A 294 1.72 -6.86 5.87
N ILE A 295 1.41 -6.14 6.94
CA ILE A 295 1.68 -4.70 7.02
C ILE A 295 3.18 -4.47 7.09
N GLY A 296 3.69 -3.56 6.26
CA GLY A 296 5.09 -3.14 6.32
C GLY A 296 6.10 -4.11 5.71
N HIS A 297 5.67 -5.25 5.15
CA HIS A 297 6.53 -6.07 4.29
C HIS A 297 7.05 -5.29 3.08
N HIS A 298 6.21 -4.43 2.54
CA HIS A 298 6.60 -3.39 1.61
C HIS A 298 5.88 -2.10 2.00
N TRP A 299 6.65 -1.04 2.16
CA TRP A 299 6.18 0.27 2.57
C TRP A 299 6.88 1.30 1.70
N ARG A 300 6.11 2.26 1.19
CA ARG A 300 6.64 3.35 0.39
C ARG A 300 5.97 4.65 0.79
N GLY A 301 6.76 5.71 0.79
CA GLY A 301 6.31 7.07 1.04
C GLY A 301 6.96 8.02 0.06
N LYS A 302 6.19 8.95 -0.50
CA LYS A 302 6.69 10.03 -1.34
C LYS A 302 5.98 11.36 -1.04
N PRO A 303 6.72 12.48 -1.00
CA PRO A 303 6.14 13.81 -1.00
C PRO A 303 5.67 14.18 -2.41
N LEU A 304 4.54 14.88 -2.47
CA LEU A 304 3.96 15.49 -3.66
C LEU A 304 3.94 16.99 -3.40
N ILE A 305 4.69 17.74 -4.20
CA ILE A 305 4.83 19.19 -4.05
C ILE A 305 4.02 19.88 -5.14
N TYR A 306 3.19 20.83 -4.75
CA TYR A 306 2.35 21.60 -5.64
C TYR A 306 2.73 23.07 -5.51
N ILE A 307 3.39 23.64 -6.51
CA ILE A 307 3.71 25.07 -6.51
C ILE A 307 2.65 25.80 -7.32
N GLN A 308 1.87 26.62 -6.63
CA GLN A 308 0.77 27.39 -7.20
C GLN A 308 1.27 28.72 -7.76
N SER A 309 2.07 29.45 -6.98
CA SER A 309 2.57 30.77 -7.34
C SER A 309 4.04 30.93 -6.99
N HIS A 310 4.72 31.77 -7.75
CA HIS A 310 6.14 32.06 -7.52
C HIS A 310 6.56 33.40 -8.11
N SER A 311 7.69 33.91 -7.64
CA SER A 311 8.30 35.11 -8.22
C SER A 311 8.67 34.86 -9.69
N GLN A 312 8.50 35.91 -10.51
CA GLN A 312 8.82 35.88 -11.95
C GLN A 312 8.06 34.83 -12.78
N GLN A 313 6.90 34.38 -12.30
CA GLN A 313 6.03 33.42 -12.99
C GLN A 313 5.70 33.86 -14.42
N LYS A 314 6.12 33.03 -15.36
CA LYS A 314 5.98 33.20 -16.80
C LYS A 314 4.64 32.66 -17.28
N TRP A 315 4.27 33.12 -18.47
CA TRP A 315 3.06 32.68 -19.15
C TRP A 315 3.13 31.22 -19.59
N SER A 316 4.27 30.80 -20.13
CA SER A 316 4.52 29.44 -20.61
C SER A 316 5.09 28.56 -19.49
N ALA A 317 4.63 27.31 -19.39
CA ALA A 317 5.21 26.31 -18.49
C ALA A 317 6.67 25.99 -18.87
N SER A 318 6.99 25.94 -20.16
CA SER A 318 8.36 25.70 -20.64
C SER A 318 9.34 26.82 -20.24
N GLU A 319 8.92 28.08 -20.35
CA GLU A 319 9.72 29.23 -19.90
C GLU A 319 9.93 29.22 -18.38
N ASN A 320 8.87 28.86 -17.65
CA ASN A 320 8.91 28.68 -16.20
C ASN A 320 9.92 27.62 -15.79
N SER A 321 9.85 26.44 -16.40
CA SER A 321 10.77 25.35 -16.11
C SER A 321 12.22 25.69 -16.43
N ALA A 322 12.46 26.46 -17.50
CA ALA A 322 13.81 26.90 -17.85
C ALA A 322 14.37 27.90 -16.82
N LEU A 323 13.57 28.91 -16.45
CA LEU A 323 13.97 29.95 -15.48
C LEU A 323 14.20 29.37 -14.09
N HIS A 324 13.33 28.46 -13.64
CA HIS A 324 13.35 27.87 -12.29
C HIS A 324 13.99 26.47 -12.27
N SER A 325 14.86 26.16 -13.22
CA SER A 325 15.49 24.84 -13.35
C SER A 325 16.27 24.40 -12.09
N GLN A 326 16.84 25.35 -11.34
CA GLN A 326 17.52 25.05 -10.06
C GLN A 326 16.55 24.52 -9.00
N LEU A 327 15.37 25.14 -8.85
CA LEU A 327 14.33 24.65 -7.93
C LEU A 327 13.89 23.26 -8.33
N ILE A 328 13.52 23.06 -9.61
CA ILE A 328 13.00 21.78 -10.10
C ILE A 328 14.02 20.67 -9.86
N LYS A 329 15.29 20.89 -10.22
CA LYS A 329 16.35 19.92 -9.94
C LYS A 329 16.52 19.67 -8.44
N SER A 330 16.44 20.71 -7.60
CA SER A 330 16.61 20.57 -6.16
C SER A 330 15.47 19.77 -5.51
N VAL A 331 14.23 20.03 -5.92
CA VAL A 331 13.04 19.25 -5.49
C VAL A 331 13.17 17.81 -5.94
N MET A 332 13.42 17.57 -7.24
CA MET A 332 13.46 16.23 -7.81
C MET A 332 14.61 15.37 -7.28
N THR A 333 15.71 15.98 -6.86
CA THR A 333 16.84 15.30 -6.19
C THR A 333 16.72 15.28 -4.66
N ARG A 334 15.72 15.97 -4.10
CA ARG A 334 15.50 16.15 -2.67
C ARG A 334 16.72 16.75 -1.93
N SER A 335 17.50 17.56 -2.63
CA SER A 335 18.73 18.19 -2.14
C SER A 335 18.86 19.59 -2.72
N GLN A 336 19.35 20.53 -1.92
CA GLN A 336 19.61 21.89 -2.42
C GLN A 336 20.81 21.84 -3.38
N ILE A 337 20.59 22.26 -4.63
CA ILE A 337 21.64 22.34 -5.65
C ILE A 337 22.04 23.80 -5.82
N SER A 338 23.33 24.10 -5.72
CA SER A 338 23.86 25.46 -5.83
C SER A 338 23.88 25.96 -7.28
N ASN A 339 24.27 25.14 -8.27
CA ASN A 339 24.12 25.47 -9.69
C ASN A 339 23.39 24.37 -10.45
N ALA A 340 22.44 24.77 -11.31
CA ALA A 340 21.70 23.84 -12.15
C ALA A 340 22.60 23.01 -13.09
N ASN A 341 23.81 23.48 -13.42
CA ASN A 341 24.76 22.80 -14.30
C ASN A 341 25.66 21.78 -13.60
N ASP A 342 25.71 21.78 -12.26
CA ASP A 342 26.64 20.93 -11.49
C ASP A 342 26.19 19.46 -11.43
N PHE A 343 24.98 19.15 -11.90
CA PHE A 343 24.41 17.80 -11.88
C PHE A 343 24.07 17.29 -13.27
N VAL A 344 24.74 16.18 -13.66
CA VAL A 344 24.50 15.41 -14.90
C VAL A 344 23.48 14.29 -14.65
N ASN A 345 22.45 14.53 -13.83
CA ASN A 345 21.29 13.64 -13.83
C ASN A 345 20.39 14.03 -15.00
N PRO A 346 19.70 13.08 -15.66
CA PRO A 346 18.70 13.43 -16.65
C PRO A 346 17.71 14.38 -15.98
N VAL A 347 17.56 15.57 -16.58
CA VAL A 347 16.55 16.56 -16.18
C VAL A 347 15.23 15.82 -16.09
N ALA A 348 14.53 15.96 -14.97
CA ALA A 348 13.21 15.36 -14.80
C ALA A 348 12.35 15.75 -16.00
N ARG A 349 11.82 14.75 -16.70
CA ARG A 349 11.03 14.96 -17.90
C ARG A 349 9.68 15.54 -17.48
N ASP A 350 9.25 16.60 -18.14
CA ASP A 350 7.89 17.08 -17.99
C ASP A 350 6.92 16.07 -18.63
N MET A 351 5.98 15.60 -17.82
CA MET A 351 4.96 14.64 -18.21
C MET A 351 3.74 15.33 -18.82
N ARG A 352 3.58 16.63 -18.58
CA ARG A 352 2.53 17.44 -19.20
C ARG A 352 2.93 17.77 -20.64
N GLN A 353 2.02 17.54 -21.58
CA GLN A 353 2.26 17.85 -23.00
C GLN A 353 1.82 19.27 -23.37
N SER A 354 0.82 19.78 -22.65
CA SER A 354 0.33 21.14 -22.79
C SER A 354 1.27 22.11 -22.08
N ASP A 355 1.34 23.35 -22.57
CA ASP A 355 2.25 24.36 -22.03
C ASP A 355 1.59 25.24 -20.94
N ASP A 356 0.69 24.64 -20.15
CA ASP A 356 -0.10 25.29 -19.11
C ASP A 356 0.52 25.13 -17.72
N TYR A 357 1.02 23.95 -17.37
CA TYR A 357 1.82 23.71 -16.17
C TYR A 357 2.82 22.58 -16.43
N ASN A 358 3.81 22.43 -15.57
CA ASN A 358 4.71 21.28 -15.62
C ASN A 358 4.29 20.23 -14.59
N ASN A 359 4.44 18.96 -14.94
CA ASN A 359 4.28 17.83 -14.03
C ASN A 359 5.52 16.94 -14.12
N PHE A 360 6.30 16.89 -13.05
CA PHE A 360 7.48 16.05 -12.96
C PHE A 360 7.21 14.87 -12.05
N TYR A 361 7.49 13.66 -12.54
CA TYR A 361 7.35 12.43 -11.78
C TYR A 361 8.71 11.77 -11.54
N SER A 362 8.89 11.27 -10.33
CA SER A 362 9.89 10.26 -9.99
C SER A 362 9.33 9.35 -8.91
N GLU A 363 9.97 8.19 -8.71
CA GLU A 363 9.58 7.29 -7.62
C GLU A 363 9.81 7.90 -6.21
N ALA A 364 10.65 8.93 -6.09
CA ALA A 364 11.04 9.53 -4.81
C ALA A 364 10.27 10.80 -4.44
N VAL A 365 9.71 11.52 -5.43
CA VAL A 365 9.00 12.80 -5.29
C VAL A 365 8.25 13.11 -6.58
N SER A 366 7.14 13.84 -6.50
CA SER A 366 6.49 14.46 -7.66
C SER A 366 6.32 15.96 -7.44
N LEU A 367 6.37 16.71 -8.54
CA LEU A 367 6.28 18.16 -8.54
C LEU A 367 5.29 18.63 -9.61
N LEU A 368 4.27 19.38 -9.19
CA LEU A 368 3.48 20.23 -10.08
C LEU A 368 4.00 21.66 -9.99
N PHE A 369 4.29 22.27 -11.14
CA PHE A 369 4.79 23.63 -11.22
C PHE A 369 3.90 24.48 -12.13
N SER A 370 3.14 25.40 -11.55
CA SER A 370 2.12 26.17 -12.27
C SER A 370 2.73 27.31 -13.10
N SER A 371 2.14 27.59 -14.26
CA SER A 371 2.42 28.83 -15.01
C SER A 371 1.37 29.91 -14.75
N ALA A 372 1.61 31.13 -15.21
CA ALA A 372 0.64 32.22 -15.10
C ALA A 372 -0.65 31.95 -15.92
N GLN A 373 -0.61 31.02 -16.89
CA GLN A 373 -1.82 30.56 -17.58
C GLN A 373 -2.82 29.91 -16.63
N VAL A 374 -2.34 29.04 -15.73
CA VAL A 374 -3.18 28.36 -14.74
C VAL A 374 -3.82 29.37 -13.80
N GLU A 375 -3.04 30.32 -13.29
CA GLU A 375 -3.55 31.36 -12.40
C GLU A 375 -4.65 32.20 -13.09
N LYS A 376 -4.42 32.62 -14.34
CA LYS A 376 -5.42 33.38 -15.11
C LYS A 376 -6.66 32.53 -15.40
N PHE A 377 -6.49 31.25 -15.71
CA PHE A 377 -7.60 30.33 -15.97
C PHE A 377 -8.46 30.14 -14.72
N ILE A 378 -7.84 29.86 -13.57
CA ILE A 378 -8.53 29.72 -12.28
C ILE A 378 -9.26 31.01 -11.91
N LYS A 379 -8.62 32.18 -12.05
CA LYS A 379 -9.28 33.48 -11.81
C LYS A 379 -10.46 33.75 -12.74
N GLY A 380 -10.46 33.16 -13.94
CA GLY A 380 -11.52 33.30 -14.94
C GLY A 380 -12.68 32.31 -14.78
N GLN A 381 -12.56 31.30 -13.91
CA GLN A 381 -13.55 30.24 -13.72
C GLN A 381 -14.08 30.27 -12.29
N SER A 382 -15.40 30.26 -12.10
CA SER A 382 -16.00 30.26 -10.76
C SER A 382 -15.98 28.88 -10.07
N HIS A 383 -15.81 27.80 -10.83
CA HIS A 383 -16.01 26.43 -10.35
C HIS A 383 -14.77 25.54 -10.47
N TYR A 384 -13.64 26.07 -10.94
CA TYR A 384 -12.38 25.33 -11.05
C TYR A 384 -11.33 26.02 -10.19
N THR A 385 -10.73 25.28 -9.26
CA THR A 385 -9.72 25.80 -8.32
C THR A 385 -8.40 25.06 -8.49
N PHE A 386 -7.35 25.56 -7.83
CA PHE A 386 -6.06 24.86 -7.81
C PHE A 386 -6.17 23.45 -7.20
N GLN A 387 -7.13 23.24 -6.30
CA GLN A 387 -7.38 21.93 -5.68
C GLN A 387 -7.82 20.86 -6.68
N ASN A 388 -8.49 21.24 -7.78
CA ASN A 388 -8.81 20.31 -8.85
C ASN A 388 -7.54 19.78 -9.52
N LEU A 389 -6.59 20.67 -9.80
CA LEU A 389 -5.31 20.33 -10.41
C LEU A 389 -4.45 19.47 -9.47
N THR A 390 -4.39 19.79 -8.19
CA THR A 390 -3.65 18.95 -7.22
C THR A 390 -4.31 17.58 -7.03
N SER A 391 -5.65 17.49 -7.12
CA SER A 391 -6.39 16.22 -7.07
C SER A 391 -6.08 15.32 -8.28
N ASP A 392 -5.94 15.89 -9.47
CA ASP A 392 -5.54 15.15 -10.67
C ASP A 392 -4.15 14.51 -10.50
N ILE A 393 -3.18 15.29 -10.02
CA ILE A 393 -1.82 14.79 -9.76
C ILE A 393 -1.79 13.79 -8.59
N GLN A 394 -2.60 14.01 -7.56
CA GLN A 394 -2.75 13.09 -6.44
C GLN A 394 -3.25 11.72 -6.92
N VAL A 395 -4.30 11.68 -7.74
CA VAL A 395 -4.87 10.46 -8.30
C VAL A 395 -3.89 9.70 -9.21
N LEU A 396 -3.12 10.42 -10.04
CA LEU A 396 -2.04 9.81 -10.83
C LEU A 396 -0.98 9.17 -9.93
N ASN A 397 -0.62 9.84 -8.84
CA ASN A 397 0.37 9.35 -7.89
C ASN A 397 -0.13 8.18 -7.04
N GLU A 398 -1.41 8.15 -6.67
CA GLU A 398 -2.07 7.01 -6.03
C GLU A 398 -2.06 5.78 -6.94
N ALA A 399 -2.35 5.96 -8.23
CA ALA A 399 -2.28 4.90 -9.23
C ALA A 399 -0.84 4.38 -9.40
N ALA A 400 0.15 5.28 -9.45
CA ALA A 400 1.55 4.87 -9.51
C ALA A 400 1.95 4.02 -8.30
N GLU A 401 1.62 4.47 -7.08
CA GLU A 401 1.89 3.69 -5.86
C GLU A 401 1.15 2.35 -5.86
N TYR A 402 -0.11 2.31 -6.32
CA TYR A 402 -0.84 1.05 -6.47
C TYR A 402 -0.10 0.05 -7.36
N ILE A 403 0.37 0.47 -8.55
CA ILE A 403 1.13 -0.37 -9.48
C ILE A 403 2.39 -0.92 -8.81
N LEU A 404 3.16 -0.06 -8.14
CA LEU A 404 4.39 -0.43 -7.46
C LEU A 404 4.16 -1.42 -6.31
N ILE A 405 3.18 -1.16 -5.45
CA ILE A 405 2.81 -2.07 -4.36
C ILE A 405 2.31 -3.40 -4.91
N TYR A 406 1.52 -3.40 -6.00
CA TYR A 406 1.01 -4.61 -6.63
C TYR A 406 2.14 -5.58 -7.01
N TYR A 407 3.12 -5.12 -7.80
CA TYR A 407 4.23 -5.96 -8.23
C TYR A 407 5.12 -6.43 -7.07
N SER A 408 5.37 -5.57 -6.08
CA SER A 408 6.11 -5.94 -4.87
C SER A 408 5.44 -7.08 -4.11
N TYR A 409 4.10 -7.02 -3.94
CA TYR A 409 3.35 -8.08 -3.26
C TYR A 409 3.10 -9.32 -4.11
N ALA A 410 3.02 -9.20 -5.45
CA ALA A 410 3.03 -10.37 -6.34
C ALA A 410 4.29 -11.23 -6.11
N GLY A 411 5.46 -10.58 -5.94
CA GLY A 411 6.70 -11.27 -5.60
C GLY A 411 6.71 -11.94 -4.22
N LEU A 412 5.95 -11.43 -3.26
CA LEU A 412 5.77 -12.05 -1.94
C LEU A 412 4.80 -13.23 -2.00
N ASN A 413 3.70 -13.08 -2.74
CA ASN A 413 2.71 -14.14 -2.95
C ASN A 413 3.31 -15.36 -3.62
N LEU A 414 4.24 -15.16 -4.57
CA LEU A 414 4.95 -16.25 -5.22
C LEU A 414 5.69 -17.17 -4.22
N LYS A 415 6.22 -16.63 -3.11
CA LYS A 415 6.88 -17.44 -2.07
C LYS A 415 5.90 -18.37 -1.33
N LYS A 416 4.59 -18.06 -1.38
CA LYS A 416 3.53 -18.83 -0.74
C LYS A 416 2.92 -19.88 -1.69
N CYS A 417 3.26 -19.84 -2.98
CA CYS A 417 2.79 -20.82 -3.96
C CYS A 417 3.38 -22.20 -3.66
N SER A 418 2.49 -23.19 -3.47
CA SER A 418 2.83 -24.57 -3.15
C SER A 418 2.80 -25.54 -4.34
N THR A 419 2.22 -25.12 -5.47
CA THR A 419 2.03 -25.95 -6.68
C THR A 419 2.31 -25.13 -7.93
N ALA A 420 2.67 -25.79 -9.03
CA ALA A 420 2.86 -25.11 -10.32
C ALA A 420 1.57 -24.42 -10.82
N ILE A 421 0.40 -24.98 -10.47
CA ILE A 421 -0.91 -24.38 -10.77
C ILE A 421 -1.08 -23.04 -10.06
N HIS A 422 -0.71 -22.93 -8.78
CA HIS A 422 -0.78 -21.65 -8.05
C HIS A 422 0.19 -20.60 -8.63
N VAL A 423 1.31 -21.02 -9.20
CA VAL A 423 2.22 -20.11 -9.91
C VAL A 423 1.56 -19.60 -11.20
N ALA A 424 0.96 -20.50 -11.98
CA ALA A 424 0.26 -20.13 -13.22
C ALA A 424 -0.93 -19.20 -12.96
N GLN A 425 -1.68 -19.41 -11.88
CA GLN A 425 -2.76 -18.49 -11.47
C GLN A 425 -2.22 -17.10 -11.15
N LEU A 426 -1.14 -17.00 -10.37
CA LEU A 426 -0.53 -15.71 -10.05
C LEU A 426 0.00 -15.00 -11.32
N GLU A 427 0.52 -15.72 -12.30
CA GLU A 427 0.90 -15.14 -13.58
C GLU A 427 -0.30 -14.63 -14.38
N LEU A 428 -1.41 -15.38 -14.38
CA LEU A 428 -2.66 -14.91 -15.00
C LEU A 428 -3.15 -13.63 -14.33
N ASP A 429 -3.15 -13.56 -12.99
CA ASP A 429 -3.51 -12.34 -12.25
C ASP A 429 -2.60 -11.15 -12.63
N ILE A 430 -1.30 -11.38 -12.81
CA ILE A 430 -0.36 -10.33 -13.26
C ILE A 430 -0.67 -9.89 -14.69
N LEU A 431 -0.95 -10.84 -15.60
CA LEU A 431 -1.30 -10.54 -16.99
C LEU A 431 -2.61 -9.78 -17.10
N GLU A 432 -3.65 -10.21 -16.37
CA GLU A 432 -4.94 -9.50 -16.30
C GLU A 432 -4.73 -8.07 -15.81
N PHE A 433 -3.91 -7.87 -14.77
CA PHE A 433 -3.58 -6.54 -14.30
C PHE A 433 -2.85 -5.71 -15.36
N GLU A 434 -1.86 -6.26 -16.06
CA GLU A 434 -1.17 -5.58 -17.16
C GLU A 434 -2.10 -5.19 -18.30
N GLU A 435 -3.05 -6.07 -18.66
CA GLU A 435 -4.09 -5.77 -19.65
C GLU A 435 -4.97 -4.60 -19.22
N THR A 436 -5.37 -4.52 -17.95
CA THR A 436 -6.14 -3.37 -17.44
C THR A 436 -5.35 -2.06 -17.54
N LEU A 437 -4.04 -2.07 -17.27
CA LEU A 437 -3.20 -0.87 -17.37
C LEU A 437 -3.07 -0.34 -18.80
N LEU A 438 -2.97 -1.25 -19.79
CA LEU A 438 -2.91 -0.88 -21.21
C LEU A 438 -4.20 -0.19 -21.70
N GLN A 439 -5.33 -0.44 -21.03
CA GLN A 439 -6.63 0.09 -21.43
C GLN A 439 -7.11 1.22 -20.49
N ALA A 440 -6.39 1.45 -19.40
CA ALA A 440 -6.73 2.42 -18.36
C ALA A 440 -6.65 3.88 -18.81
N HIS A 441 -5.84 4.19 -19.83
CA HIS A 441 -5.53 5.58 -20.18
C HIS A 441 -6.60 6.20 -21.08
N LYS A 442 -7.12 7.35 -20.66
CA LYS A 442 -8.08 8.15 -21.45
C LYS A 442 -7.39 9.12 -22.41
N TYR A 443 -6.25 9.66 -21.98
CA TYR A 443 -5.45 10.64 -22.70
C TYR A 443 -4.02 10.16 -22.89
N GLY A 444 -3.36 10.64 -23.95
CA GLY A 444 -1.97 10.29 -24.24
C GLY A 444 -0.97 10.75 -23.16
N GLU A 445 -1.32 11.75 -22.35
CA GLU A 445 -0.50 12.16 -21.20
C GLU A 445 -0.55 11.16 -20.04
N VAL A 446 -1.73 10.58 -19.78
CA VAL A 446 -1.89 9.53 -18.76
C VAL A 446 -1.16 8.27 -19.19
N ALA A 447 -1.23 7.92 -20.48
CA ALA A 447 -0.44 6.83 -21.05
C ALA A 447 1.07 7.03 -20.83
N LYS A 448 1.60 8.21 -21.20
CA LYS A 448 3.02 8.56 -20.96
C LYS A 448 3.39 8.52 -19.48
N TYR A 449 2.49 8.97 -18.60
CA TYR A 449 2.70 8.91 -17.16
C TYR A 449 2.84 7.46 -16.67
N ILE A 450 1.92 6.58 -17.06
CA ILE A 450 1.97 5.15 -16.71
C ILE A 450 3.23 4.48 -17.29
N GLU A 451 3.61 4.79 -18.54
CA GLU A 451 4.85 4.30 -19.16
C GLU A 451 6.09 4.70 -18.33
N GLU A 452 6.17 5.95 -17.87
CA GLU A 452 7.27 6.42 -17.02
C GLU A 452 7.29 5.70 -15.66
N VAL A 453 6.12 5.41 -15.08
CA VAL A 453 6.03 4.55 -13.88
C VAL A 453 6.60 3.16 -14.18
N GLN A 454 6.20 2.52 -15.29
CA GLN A 454 6.62 1.18 -15.69
C GLN A 454 8.13 1.06 -15.96
N VAL A 455 8.72 2.10 -16.56
CA VAL A 455 10.17 2.16 -16.87
C VAL A 455 11.00 2.64 -15.67
N GLY A 456 10.35 3.14 -14.61
CA GLY A 456 10.97 3.56 -13.36
C GLY A 456 11.98 2.55 -12.80
N GLY A 457 13.06 3.06 -12.20
CA GLY A 457 14.21 2.25 -11.80
C GLY A 457 13.87 1.14 -10.82
N GLN A 458 13.04 1.42 -9.81
CA GLN A 458 12.59 0.42 -8.85
C GLN A 458 11.61 -0.57 -9.48
N LEU A 459 10.61 -0.11 -10.25
CA LEU A 459 9.63 -1.01 -10.84
C LEU A 459 10.26 -1.95 -11.88
N SER A 460 11.08 -1.43 -12.80
CA SER A 460 11.77 -2.24 -13.81
C SER A 460 12.63 -3.33 -13.16
N THR A 461 13.34 -2.98 -12.07
CA THR A 461 14.13 -3.94 -11.30
C THR A 461 13.26 -4.98 -10.60
N THR A 462 12.17 -4.54 -9.98
CA THR A 462 11.21 -5.41 -9.27
C THR A 462 10.56 -6.40 -10.24
N TYR A 463 10.15 -5.94 -11.42
CA TYR A 463 9.55 -6.75 -12.46
C TYR A 463 10.51 -7.80 -13.02
N LYS A 464 11.74 -7.39 -13.37
CA LYS A 464 12.79 -8.34 -13.83
C LYS A 464 13.07 -9.42 -12.79
N GLN A 465 13.14 -9.04 -11.51
CA GLN A 465 13.31 -10.00 -10.42
C GLN A 465 12.09 -10.91 -10.26
N LEU A 466 10.88 -10.38 -10.41
CA LEU A 466 9.63 -11.15 -10.34
C LEU A 466 9.60 -12.22 -11.43
N GLN A 467 9.83 -11.87 -12.70
CA GLN A 467 9.86 -12.84 -13.79
C GLN A 467 10.89 -13.95 -13.57
N LYS A 468 12.12 -13.59 -13.15
CA LYS A 468 13.15 -14.58 -12.84
C LYS A 468 12.75 -15.50 -11.69
N LYS A 469 12.09 -14.95 -10.65
CA LYS A 469 11.58 -15.74 -9.52
C LYS A 469 10.48 -16.68 -9.96
N ILE A 470 9.53 -16.23 -10.77
CA ILE A 470 8.41 -17.04 -11.28
C ILE A 470 8.96 -18.26 -12.01
N GLU A 471 9.90 -18.07 -12.95
CA GLU A 471 10.51 -19.16 -13.70
C GLU A 471 11.26 -20.15 -12.77
N THR A 472 11.99 -19.63 -11.79
CA THR A 472 12.75 -20.43 -10.83
C THR A 472 11.83 -21.28 -9.94
N VAL A 473 10.78 -20.66 -9.39
CA VAL A 473 9.80 -21.33 -8.52
C VAL A 473 9.04 -22.39 -9.29
N ARG A 474 8.56 -22.07 -10.51
CA ARG A 474 7.88 -23.05 -11.38
C ARG A 474 8.77 -24.28 -11.62
N LYS A 475 10.01 -24.10 -12.08
CA LYS A 475 10.96 -25.21 -12.30
C LYS A 475 11.22 -26.00 -11.03
N SER A 476 11.35 -25.33 -9.88
CA SER A 476 11.56 -26.02 -8.60
C SER A 476 10.38 -26.91 -8.21
N LEU A 477 9.14 -26.45 -8.44
CA LEU A 477 7.92 -27.18 -8.11
C LEU A 477 7.72 -28.35 -9.08
N GLU A 478 7.95 -28.15 -10.37
CA GLU A 478 7.95 -29.22 -11.38
C GLU A 478 8.99 -30.31 -11.07
N LEU A 479 10.20 -29.92 -10.64
CA LEU A 479 11.23 -30.87 -10.21
C LEU A 479 10.79 -31.64 -8.95
N GLN A 480 10.16 -30.97 -7.98
CA GLN A 480 9.62 -31.64 -6.80
C GLN A 480 8.52 -32.64 -7.16
N GLU A 481 7.59 -32.25 -8.03
CA GLU A 481 6.53 -33.14 -8.53
C GLU A 481 7.12 -34.33 -9.29
N LYS A 482 8.16 -34.11 -10.10
CA LYS A 482 8.88 -35.17 -10.80
C LYS A 482 9.59 -36.13 -9.83
N ILE A 483 10.27 -35.63 -8.81
CA ILE A 483 10.93 -36.45 -7.77
C ILE A 483 9.89 -37.29 -7.01
N VAL A 484 8.76 -36.69 -6.66
CA VAL A 484 7.66 -37.41 -5.99
C VAL A 484 7.06 -38.47 -6.90
N SER A 485 6.83 -38.14 -8.18
CA SER A 485 6.32 -39.07 -9.19
C SER A 485 7.27 -40.23 -9.42
N GLU A 486 8.57 -39.99 -9.60
CA GLU A 486 9.59 -41.05 -9.73
C GLU A 486 9.67 -41.92 -8.48
N SER A 487 9.57 -41.34 -7.28
CA SER A 487 9.53 -42.09 -6.02
C SER A 487 8.29 -42.98 -5.95
N ASN A 488 7.12 -42.46 -6.31
CA ASN A 488 5.87 -43.21 -6.34
C ASN A 488 5.88 -44.29 -7.42
N MET A 489 6.41 -44.00 -8.61
CA MET A 489 6.58 -44.97 -9.68
C MET A 489 7.52 -46.08 -9.25
N ARG A 490 8.65 -45.76 -8.61
CA ARG A 490 9.57 -46.76 -8.04
C ARG A 490 8.88 -47.63 -6.99
N ARG A 491 8.07 -47.04 -6.10
CA ARG A 491 7.26 -47.80 -5.12
C ARG A 491 6.26 -48.72 -5.81
N LEU A 492 5.56 -48.21 -6.82
CA LEU A 492 4.58 -48.96 -7.60
C LEU A 492 5.24 -50.12 -8.35
N THR A 493 6.38 -49.89 -9.01
CA THR A 493 7.19 -50.94 -9.65
C THR A 493 7.67 -52.00 -8.66
N ILE A 494 8.07 -51.62 -7.44
CA ILE A 494 8.47 -52.59 -6.40
C ILE A 494 7.26 -53.40 -5.93
N ILE A 495 6.11 -52.76 -5.68
CA ILE A 495 4.89 -53.46 -5.29
C ILE A 495 4.45 -54.42 -6.40
N PHE A 496 4.40 -53.98 -7.65
CA PHE A 496 4.09 -54.84 -8.79
C PHE A 496 5.14 -55.94 -8.99
N GLY A 497 6.42 -55.68 -8.75
CA GLY A 497 7.48 -56.70 -8.77
C GLY A 497 7.32 -57.73 -7.66
N ILE A 498 6.86 -57.31 -6.47
CA ILE A 498 6.53 -58.22 -5.37
C ILE A 498 5.27 -59.03 -5.69
N ILE A 499 4.23 -58.41 -6.25
CA ILE A 499 3.00 -59.10 -6.66
C ILE A 499 3.27 -60.08 -7.81
N ALA A 500 4.08 -59.70 -8.79
CA ALA A 500 4.50 -60.56 -9.89
C ALA A 500 5.42 -61.69 -9.42
N SER A 501 6.28 -61.46 -8.41
CA SER A 501 7.05 -62.55 -7.79
C SER A 501 6.17 -63.41 -6.85
N ALA A 502 5.06 -62.87 -6.35
CA ALA A 502 4.03 -63.60 -5.60
C ALA A 502 3.18 -64.56 -6.45
N THR A 503 3.46 -64.72 -7.75
CA THR A 503 2.93 -65.86 -8.55
C THR A 503 3.86 -67.08 -8.54
N LEU A 504 5.10 -66.97 -8.05
CA LEU A 504 6.03 -68.09 -7.76
C LEU A 504 5.85 -68.85 -6.41
N PRO A 505 5.11 -68.38 -5.39
CA PRO A 505 5.09 -69.01 -4.08
C PRO A 505 4.53 -70.43 -3.98
N PRO A 506 3.53 -70.89 -4.77
CA PRO A 506 3.11 -72.28 -4.69
C PRO A 506 4.27 -73.24 -4.98
N GLU A 507 5.14 -72.88 -5.93
CA GLU A 507 6.29 -73.67 -6.38
C GLU A 507 7.47 -73.63 -5.38
N LEU A 508 7.66 -72.52 -4.66
CA LEU A 508 8.76 -72.37 -3.68
C LEU A 508 8.38 -72.72 -2.24
N MET A 509 7.13 -72.51 -1.81
CA MET A 509 6.69 -72.80 -0.45
C MET A 509 6.34 -74.27 -0.25
N GLN A 510 5.84 -74.98 -1.27
CA GLN A 510 5.61 -76.43 -1.18
C GLN A 510 6.85 -77.23 -0.73
N PRO A 511 8.04 -77.07 -1.35
CA PRO A 511 9.24 -77.79 -0.91
C PRO A 511 9.72 -77.36 0.49
N LEU A 512 9.47 -76.11 0.89
CA LEU A 512 9.90 -75.57 2.19
C LEU A 512 9.00 -76.05 3.35
N LEU A 513 7.68 -76.10 3.15
CA LEU A 513 6.72 -76.75 4.05
C LEU A 513 6.99 -78.26 4.19
N LYS A 514 7.45 -78.90 3.09
CA LYS A 514 7.90 -80.30 3.07
C LYS A 514 9.17 -80.53 3.86
N TYR A 515 10.12 -79.60 3.80
CA TYR A 515 11.36 -79.64 4.58
C TYR A 515 11.12 -79.41 6.08
N LEU A 516 10.17 -78.53 6.44
CA LEU A 516 9.82 -78.22 7.84
C LEU A 516 8.86 -79.24 8.49
N GLY A 517 8.44 -80.29 7.77
CA GLY A 517 7.58 -81.36 8.30
C GLY A 517 6.13 -80.96 8.58
N LEU A 518 5.67 -79.84 8.04
CA LEU A 518 4.33 -79.26 8.26
C LEU A 518 3.32 -79.72 7.19
N ILE A 519 3.33 -81.00 6.85
CA ILE A 519 2.44 -81.60 5.83
C ILE A 519 1.40 -82.46 6.53
N SER A 520 0.12 -82.19 6.25
CA SER A 520 -0.99 -83.08 6.64
C SER A 520 -1.20 -84.19 5.60
N THR A 521 -1.87 -85.27 5.94
CA THR A 521 -2.16 -86.40 5.03
C THR A 521 -3.16 -86.06 3.92
N ASP A 522 -3.75 -84.86 3.90
CA ASP A 522 -4.72 -84.42 2.88
C ASP A 522 -4.09 -83.42 1.90
N GLU A 523 -3.97 -83.83 0.64
CA GLU A 523 -3.32 -83.08 -0.45
C GLU A 523 -4.05 -81.78 -0.78
N SER A 524 -5.36 -81.71 -0.52
CA SER A 524 -6.19 -80.53 -0.75
C SER A 524 -5.96 -79.43 0.30
N LEU A 525 -5.86 -79.82 1.58
CA LEU A 525 -5.58 -78.91 2.69
C LEU A 525 -4.16 -78.33 2.60
N ASN A 526 -3.17 -79.12 2.18
CA ASN A 526 -1.81 -78.65 2.03
C ASN A 526 -1.66 -77.58 0.93
N LYS A 527 -2.42 -77.68 -0.17
CA LYS A 527 -2.49 -76.63 -1.19
C LYS A 527 -3.09 -75.35 -0.63
N PHE A 528 -4.16 -75.47 0.17
CA PHE A 528 -4.80 -74.31 0.80
C PHE A 528 -3.87 -73.62 1.82
N TYR A 529 -3.18 -74.38 2.67
CA TYR A 529 -2.19 -73.84 3.61
C TYR A 529 -0.99 -73.21 2.90
N SER A 530 -0.52 -73.79 1.80
CA SER A 530 0.57 -73.21 0.98
C SER A 530 0.16 -71.89 0.34
N ILE A 531 -1.08 -71.80 -0.18
CA ILE A 531 -1.63 -70.56 -0.73
C ILE A 531 -1.83 -69.51 0.38
N ALA A 532 -2.34 -69.91 1.55
CA ALA A 532 -2.53 -68.98 2.67
C ALA A 532 -1.19 -68.47 3.25
N ALA A 533 -0.20 -69.36 3.41
CA ALA A 533 1.13 -69.00 3.93
C ALA A 533 1.89 -68.09 2.96
N SER A 534 1.78 -68.33 1.65
CA SER A 534 2.36 -67.46 0.64
C SER A 534 1.70 -66.09 0.59
N LEU A 535 0.37 -66.02 0.68
CA LEU A 535 -0.34 -64.74 0.76
C LEU A 535 0.10 -63.94 2.00
N ALA A 536 0.20 -64.61 3.15
CA ALA A 536 0.66 -64.01 4.40
C ALA A 536 2.11 -63.51 4.32
N SER A 537 3.02 -64.26 3.68
CA SER A 537 4.41 -63.83 3.51
C SER A 537 4.51 -62.61 2.60
N VAL A 538 3.73 -62.57 1.53
CA VAL A 538 3.68 -61.42 0.60
C VAL A 538 3.15 -60.18 1.31
N ILE A 539 2.08 -60.31 2.11
CA ILE A 539 1.54 -59.22 2.92
C ILE A 539 2.59 -58.72 3.94
N CYS A 540 3.33 -59.63 4.58
CA CYS A 540 4.38 -59.28 5.54
C CYS A 540 5.54 -58.53 4.88
N VAL A 541 6.00 -58.98 3.70
CA VAL A 541 7.05 -58.31 2.92
C VAL A 541 6.59 -56.92 2.44
N LEU A 542 5.33 -56.79 2.00
CA LEU A 542 4.75 -55.50 1.63
C LEU A 542 4.68 -54.53 2.82
N MET A 543 4.29 -55.03 4.00
CA MET A 543 4.27 -54.24 5.25
C MET A 543 5.67 -53.78 5.65
N LEU A 544 6.67 -54.68 5.61
CA LEU A 544 8.06 -54.34 5.91
C LEU A 544 8.66 -53.35 4.92
N ALA A 545 8.40 -53.54 3.61
CA ALA A 545 8.81 -52.59 2.58
C ALA A 545 8.18 -51.21 2.82
N HIS A 546 6.87 -51.15 3.11
CA HIS A 546 6.17 -49.90 3.40
C HIS A 546 6.78 -49.15 4.61
N VAL A 547 7.09 -49.86 5.69
CA VAL A 547 7.74 -49.30 6.88
C VAL A 547 9.14 -48.78 6.56
N ALA A 548 9.96 -49.56 5.85
CA ALA A 548 11.31 -49.16 5.45
C ALA A 548 11.31 -47.89 4.58
N PHE A 549 10.36 -47.79 3.64
CA PHE A 549 10.20 -46.60 2.79
C PHE A 549 9.74 -45.36 3.58
N LYS A 550 8.87 -45.52 4.58
CA LYS A 550 8.40 -44.41 5.43
C LYS A 550 9.55 -43.79 6.24
N ILE A 551 10.45 -44.64 6.77
CA ILE A 551 11.64 -44.20 7.52
C ILE A 551 12.62 -43.46 6.60
N GLY A 552 12.85 -43.95 5.37
CA GLY A 552 13.71 -43.28 4.39
C GLY A 552 13.19 -41.89 3.96
N ALA A 553 11.88 -41.78 3.73
CA ALA A 553 11.25 -40.51 3.34
C ALA A 553 11.33 -39.44 4.44
N GLN A 554 11.20 -39.82 5.72
CA GLN A 554 11.36 -38.88 6.84
C GLN A 554 12.79 -38.33 6.94
N LYS A 555 13.81 -39.15 6.70
CA LYS A 555 15.22 -38.70 6.72
C LYS A 555 15.52 -37.68 5.62
N ILE A 556 15.01 -37.91 4.40
CA ILE A 556 15.19 -36.97 3.27
C ILE A 556 14.47 -35.65 3.53
N LYS A 557 13.26 -35.68 4.11
CA LYS A 557 12.48 -34.47 4.43
C LYS A 557 13.15 -33.60 5.50
N ILE A 558 13.94 -34.19 6.40
CA ILE A 558 14.75 -33.47 7.40
C ILE A 558 16.01 -32.88 6.76
N LEU A 559 16.60 -33.57 5.77
CA LEU A 559 17.84 -33.12 5.11
C LEU A 559 17.62 -31.95 4.14
N ILE A 560 16.45 -31.87 3.48
CA ILE A 560 16.09 -30.81 2.51
C ILE A 560 15.54 -29.55 3.18
N ARG A 561 15.14 -29.64 4.47
CA ARG A 561 14.67 -28.48 5.26
C ARG A 561 15.79 -27.69 5.95
N ARG A 562 17.03 -28.18 5.88
CA ARG A 562 18.25 -27.41 6.19
C ARG A 562 18.79 -26.83 4.90
#